data_AF-A0A133KLK6-F1
#
_entry.id   AF-A0A133KLK6-F1
#
_cell.length_a   1.000
_cell.length_b   1.000
_cell.length_c   1.000
_cell.angle_alpha   90.00
_cell.angle_beta   90.00
_cell.angle_gamma   90.00
#
_symmetry.space_group_name_H-M   'P 1'
#
loop_
_entity.id
_entity.type
_entity.pdbx_description
1 polymer ?
#
loop_
_entity_poly.entity_id
_entity_poly.type
_entity_poly.pdbx_seq_one_letter_code
_entity_poly.pdbx_strand_id
1 'polypeptide(L)'
;MQNQVTIAMCNRVGEEGDVTFAGRSVVVDSYGNVISEADGQERLIIADIDLSQTAVARKRRPFLGLRRPERYTLMQTEPGIGMLTVDYAVMAELRRI
;
A
#
# COMPACT_ATOMS: atom_id res chain seq x y z
N MET A 1 0.18 -11.64 2.34
CA MET A 1 0.23 -10.68 1.22
C MET A 1 1.19 -11.15 0.12
N GLN A 2 0.96 -10.82 -1.16
CA GLN A 2 1.72 -11.38 -2.32
C GLN A 2 3.10 -10.74 -2.55
N ASN A 3 3.32 -9.49 -2.18
CA ASN A 3 4.64 -8.85 -2.36
C ASN A 3 5.46 -8.78 -1.06
N GLN A 4 4.86 -9.21 0.06
CA GLN A 4 5.50 -9.22 1.39
C GLN A 4 6.05 -7.85 1.76
N VAL A 5 5.29 -6.79 1.51
CA VAL A 5 5.63 -5.40 1.82
C VAL A 5 4.54 -4.79 2.68
N THR A 6 4.87 -3.77 3.46
CA THR A 6 3.86 -2.92 4.10
C THR A 6 3.22 -2.02 3.04
N ILE A 7 1.91 -1.79 3.10
CA ILE A 7 1.18 -0.91 2.18
C ILE A 7 0.43 0.14 3.00
N ALA A 8 0.55 1.40 2.59
CA ALA A 8 -0.33 2.48 2.98
C ALA A 8 -1.12 2.94 1.76
N MET A 9 -2.45 2.96 1.86
CA MET A 9 -3.35 3.41 0.81
C MET A 9 -4.21 4.54 1.34
N CYS A 10 -4.25 5.64 0.59
CA CYS A 10 -5.12 6.78 0.87
C CYS A 10 -6.29 6.74 -0.11
N ASN A 11 -7.49 6.87 0.43
CA ASN A 11 -8.71 7.01 -0.35
C ASN A 11 -9.43 8.31 -0.01
N ARG A 12 -10.23 8.80 -0.95
CA ARG A 12 -11.10 9.96 -0.77
C ARG A 12 -12.32 9.61 0.08
N VAL A 13 -12.84 10.59 0.81
CA VAL A 13 -14.12 10.56 1.53
C VAL A 13 -15.02 11.68 1.02
N GLY A 14 -16.32 11.58 1.27
CA GLY A 14 -17.32 12.59 0.88
C GLY A 14 -18.00 12.30 -0.46
N GLU A 15 -18.67 13.30 -1.00
CA GLU A 15 -19.47 13.22 -2.23
C GLU A 15 -18.96 14.18 -3.30
N GLU A 16 -18.99 13.75 -4.57
CA GLU A 16 -18.70 14.56 -5.74
C GLU A 16 -19.73 14.25 -6.83
N GLY A 17 -20.69 15.17 -7.03
CA GLY A 17 -21.85 14.92 -7.87
C GLY A 17 -22.66 13.73 -7.33
N ASP A 18 -22.89 12.73 -8.18
CA ASP A 18 -23.63 11.51 -7.83
C ASP A 18 -22.72 10.38 -7.29
N VAL A 19 -21.44 10.68 -7.00
CA VAL A 19 -20.46 9.69 -6.52
C VAL A 19 -20.20 9.90 -5.03
N THR A 20 -20.46 8.87 -4.23
CA THR A 20 -20.04 8.79 -2.82
C THR A 20 -18.75 7.99 -2.71
N PHE A 21 -17.69 8.59 -2.17
CA PHE A 21 -16.42 7.91 -1.95
C PHE A 21 -16.44 7.09 -0.66
N ALA A 22 -15.92 5.87 -0.72
CA ALA A 22 -15.98 4.92 0.38
C ALA A 22 -15.06 5.26 1.57
N GLY A 23 -14.05 6.12 1.40
CA GLY A 23 -13.00 6.28 2.40
C GLY A 23 -12.20 5.00 2.57
N ARG A 24 -12.00 4.56 3.82
CA ARG A 24 -11.25 3.33 4.12
C ARG A 24 -9.79 3.36 3.67
N SER A 25 -9.15 4.53 3.78
CA SER A 25 -7.70 4.62 3.81
C SER A 25 -7.14 3.61 4.82
N VAL A 26 -6.09 2.89 4.48
CA VAL A 26 -5.64 1.74 5.28
C VAL A 26 -4.12 1.58 5.25
N VAL A 27 -3.56 1.17 6.39
CA VAL A 27 -2.18 0.71 6.52
C VAL A 27 -2.19 -0.77 6.88
N VAL A 28 -1.51 -1.59 6.10
CA VAL A 28 -1.40 -3.04 6.29
C VAL A 28 0.05 -3.49 6.34
N ASP A 29 0.34 -4.49 7.16
CA ASP A 29 1.69 -5.07 7.30
C ASP A 29 2.06 -6.02 6.15
N SER A 30 3.30 -6.52 6.16
CA SER A 30 3.83 -7.46 5.15
C SER A 30 3.10 -8.82 5.08
N TYR A 31 2.34 -9.19 6.10
CA TYR A 31 1.48 -10.37 6.11
C TYR A 31 0.07 -10.07 5.58
N GLY A 32 -0.34 -8.81 5.59
CA GLY A 32 -1.64 -8.31 5.19
C GLY A 32 -2.58 -8.05 6.37
N ASN A 33 -2.05 -7.99 7.59
CA ASN A 33 -2.83 -7.60 8.76
C ASN A 33 -3.06 -6.09 8.72
N VAL A 34 -4.26 -5.64 9.09
CA VAL A 34 -4.58 -4.21 9.21
C VAL A 34 -3.91 -3.65 10.45
N ILE A 35 -3.06 -2.64 10.26
CA ILE A 35 -2.46 -1.86 11.34
C ILE A 35 -3.40 -0.72 11.73
N SER A 36 -3.97 -0.03 10.73
CA SER A 36 -4.92 1.05 10.92
C SER A 36 -5.81 1.20 9.69
N GLU A 37 -7.09 1.52 9.89
CA GLU A 37 -8.07 1.75 8.83
C GLU A 37 -8.95 2.94 9.22
N ALA A 38 -9.16 3.86 8.27
CA ALA A 38 -10.10 4.97 8.41
C ALA A 38 -11.54 4.51 8.17
N ASP A 39 -12.47 5.29 8.67
CA ASP A 39 -13.87 5.18 8.32
C ASP A 39 -14.16 5.97 7.02
N GLY A 40 -15.44 6.32 6.81
CA GLY A 40 -15.88 7.15 5.68
C GLY A 40 -15.79 8.66 5.93
N GLN A 41 -15.10 9.11 6.97
CA GLN A 41 -15.02 10.52 7.36
C GLN A 41 -13.60 11.07 7.22
N GLU A 42 -13.48 12.40 7.17
CA GLU A 42 -12.19 13.07 7.09
C GLU A 42 -11.36 12.80 8.35
N ARG A 43 -10.15 12.24 8.16
CA ARG A 43 -9.24 11.92 9.26
C ARG A 43 -7.81 11.76 8.78
N LEU A 44 -6.87 12.08 9.67
CA LEU A 44 -5.46 11.72 9.55
C LEU A 44 -5.21 10.35 10.22
N ILE A 45 -4.62 9.42 9.48
CA ILE A 45 -4.08 8.17 10.04
C ILE A 45 -2.58 8.34 10.27
N ILE A 46 -2.13 8.03 11.49
CA ILE A 46 -0.72 7.89 11.83
C ILE A 46 -0.52 6.45 12.30
N ALA A 47 0.48 5.77 11.75
CA ALA A 47 0.81 4.40 12.10
C ALA A 47 2.34 4.21 12.10
N ASP A 48 2.85 3.57 13.15
CA ASP A 48 4.23 3.13 13.22
C ASP A 48 4.40 1.81 12.47
N ILE A 49 5.42 1.76 11.60
CA ILE A 49 5.70 0.59 10.78
C ILE A 49 7.14 0.13 10.98
N ASP A 50 7.33 -1.17 11.22
CA ASP A 50 8.64 -1.80 11.25
C ASP A 50 8.97 -2.41 9.88
N LEU A 51 9.82 -1.72 9.11
CA LEU A 51 10.23 -2.15 7.78
C LEU A 51 11.05 -3.46 7.80
N SER A 52 11.66 -3.81 8.94
CA SER A 52 12.44 -5.05 9.08
C SER A 52 11.56 -6.30 8.94
N GLN A 53 10.26 -6.19 9.25
CA GLN A 53 9.28 -7.28 9.09
C GLN A 53 9.19 -7.79 7.65
N THR A 54 9.42 -6.93 6.66
CA THR A 54 9.46 -7.33 5.25
C THR A 54 10.57 -8.36 5.00
N ALA A 55 11.77 -8.13 5.54
CA ALA A 55 12.90 -9.05 5.40
C ALA A 55 12.61 -10.38 6.11
N VAL A 56 12.02 -10.32 7.31
CA VAL A 56 11.59 -11.50 8.07
C VAL A 56 10.55 -12.32 7.31
N ALA A 57 9.52 -11.67 6.76
CA ALA A 57 8.47 -12.32 5.97
C ALA A 57 9.03 -13.02 4.73
N ARG A 58 9.92 -12.36 3.99
CA ARG A 58 10.60 -12.92 2.82
C ARG A 58 11.47 -14.13 3.18
N LYS A 59 12.20 -14.08 4.31
CA LYS A 59 13.00 -15.22 4.79
C LYS A 59 12.13 -16.40 5.21
N ARG A 60 10.99 -16.13 5.86
CA ARG A 60 10.07 -17.17 6.34
C ARG A 60 9.33 -17.88 5.19
N ARG A 61 8.96 -17.15 4.13
CA ARG A 61 8.26 -17.68 2.96
C ARG A 61 8.82 -17.07 1.67
N PRO A 62 9.89 -17.62 1.07
CA PRO A 62 10.61 -17.00 -0.05
C PRO A 62 9.95 -17.25 -1.42
N PHE A 63 8.62 -17.13 -1.52
CA PHE A 63 7.88 -17.50 -2.73
C PHE A 63 8.09 -16.53 -3.90
N LEU A 64 8.59 -15.31 -3.65
CA LEU A 64 8.95 -14.38 -4.72
C LEU A 64 10.02 -14.93 -5.66
N GLY A 65 10.95 -15.74 -5.14
CA GLY A 65 11.95 -16.46 -5.94
C GLY A 65 11.37 -17.62 -6.76
N LEU A 66 10.11 -18.01 -6.52
CA LEU A 66 9.42 -19.08 -7.25
C LEU A 66 8.64 -18.56 -8.46
N ARG A 67 8.72 -17.26 -8.77
CA ARG A 67 8.16 -16.68 -10.00
C ARG A 67 8.77 -17.38 -11.23
N ARG A 68 8.02 -17.37 -12.34
CA ARG A 68 8.39 -17.93 -13.64
C ARG A 68 8.27 -16.85 -14.73
N PRO A 69 9.13 -15.82 -14.72
CA PRO A 69 9.01 -14.68 -15.64
C PRO A 69 8.91 -15.10 -17.11
N GLU A 70 9.57 -16.21 -17.48
CA GLU A 70 9.55 -16.79 -18.82
C GLU A 70 8.16 -17.27 -19.28
N ARG A 71 7.19 -17.42 -18.36
CA ARG A 71 5.80 -17.82 -18.67
C ARG A 71 4.85 -16.64 -18.83
N TYR A 72 5.25 -15.43 -18.45
CA TYR A 72 4.39 -14.24 -18.47
C TYR A 72 4.87 -13.21 -19.49
N THR A 73 5.48 -13.65 -20.59
CA THR A 73 6.10 -12.82 -21.63
C THR A 73 5.16 -11.83 -22.33
N LEU A 74 3.84 -11.98 -22.16
CA LEU A 74 2.84 -11.04 -22.63
C LEU A 74 2.68 -9.80 -21.72
N MET A 75 3.27 -9.81 -20.52
CA MET A 75 3.26 -8.67 -19.60
C MET A 75 4.52 -7.83 -19.84
N GLN A 76 4.35 -6.65 -20.43
CA GLN A 76 5.45 -5.69 -20.59
C GLN A 76 5.70 -4.96 -19.27
N THR A 77 6.96 -4.84 -18.87
CA THR A 77 7.39 -3.99 -17.76
C THR A 77 7.90 -2.68 -18.32
N GLU A 78 7.26 -1.57 -17.98
CA GLU A 78 7.80 -0.23 -18.22
C GLU A 78 9.06 -0.02 -17.34
N PRO A 79 10.21 0.37 -17.90
CA PRO A 79 11.38 0.70 -17.10
C PRO A 79 11.11 1.95 -16.25
N GLY A 80 11.36 1.89 -14.93
CA GLY A 80 11.48 3.09 -14.09
C GLY A 80 10.57 3.20 -12.87
N ILE A 81 9.66 2.25 -12.61
CA ILE A 81 8.90 2.24 -11.34
C ILE A 81 9.77 1.60 -10.25
N GLY A 82 10.73 2.37 -9.75
CA GLY A 82 11.46 2.05 -8.52
C GLY A 82 10.54 2.08 -7.31
N MET A 83 10.66 1.10 -6.43
CA MET A 83 9.97 1.07 -5.14
C MET A 83 10.39 2.28 -4.31
N LEU A 84 9.50 3.27 -4.16
CA LEU A 84 9.70 4.39 -3.25
C LEU A 84 9.67 3.86 -1.81
N THR A 85 10.83 3.81 -1.16
CA THR A 85 10.90 3.70 0.29
C THR A 85 10.47 5.05 0.85
N VAL A 86 9.29 5.12 1.45
CA VAL A 86 8.79 6.32 2.12
C VAL A 86 9.30 6.31 3.56
N ASP A 87 10.41 7.00 3.82
CA ASP A 87 10.82 7.33 5.17
C ASP A 87 9.96 8.51 5.67
N TYR A 88 8.96 8.16 6.49
CA TYR A 88 8.04 9.03 7.25
C TYR A 88 7.10 10.00 6.50
N ALA A 89 5.88 10.06 7.06
CA ALA A 89 4.75 10.96 6.82
C ALA A 89 4.10 10.90 5.43
N VAL A 90 3.08 10.04 5.27
CA VAL A 90 2.06 10.24 4.23
C VAL A 90 1.18 11.42 4.67
N MET A 91 1.65 12.63 4.40
CA MET A 91 0.86 13.86 4.49
C MET A 91 0.09 14.02 3.17
N ALA A 92 -1.16 13.59 3.15
CA ALA A 92 -2.08 13.92 2.07
C ALA A 92 -2.67 15.32 2.32
N GLU A 93 -1.97 16.38 1.92
CA GLU A 93 -2.52 17.74 1.92
C GLU A 93 -3.34 17.95 0.63
N LEU A 94 -4.67 17.88 0.76
CA LEU A 94 -5.62 18.24 -0.30
C LEU A 94 -5.85 19.75 -0.23
N ARG A 95 -5.01 20.54 -0.92
CA ARG A 95 -5.34 21.96 -1.16
C ARG A 95 -6.42 22.04 -2.23
N ARG A 96 -7.62 22.44 -1.81
CA ARG A 96 -8.65 23.01 -2.68
C ARG A 96 -8.10 24.30 -3.30
N ILE A 97 -7.94 24.32 -4.62
CA ILE A 97 -8.46 25.41 -5.47
C ILE A 97 -9.11 24.73 -6.68
#